data_AF-A0AAU4WZ84-F1
#
_entry.id   AF-A0AAU4WZ84-F1
#
_cell.length_a   1.000
_cell.length_b   1.000
_cell.length_c   1.000
_cell.angle_alpha   90.00
_cell.angle_beta   90.00
_cell.angle_gamma   90.00
#
_symmetry.space_group_name_H-M   'P 1'
#
loop_
_entity.id
_entity.type
_entity.pdbx_description
1 polymer ?
#
loop_
_entity_poly.entity_id
_entity_poly.type
_entity_poly.pdbx_seq_one_letter_code
_entity_poly.pdbx_strand_id
1 'polypeptide(L)' 'MQGDRRQIQTAVLGSADSDDPLMLPLEAIELDAFRHLHESDTFWCGLLLGGCGGRLTTKLYTDRACSLSSSAS' A
#
# COMPACT_ATOMS: atom_id res chain seq x y z
N MET A 1 3.22 7.53 18.16
CA MET A 1 2.20 6.85 17.33
C MET A 1 2.90 5.81 16.48
N GLN A 2 2.80 4.54 16.85
CA GLN A 2 3.37 3.45 16.06
C GLN A 2 2.39 3.22 14.92
N GLY A 3 2.64 3.84 13.76
CA GLY A 3 1.81 3.66 12.58
C GLY A 3 1.69 2.17 12.27
N ASP A 4 0.47 1.70 12.03
CA ASP A 4 0.25 0.30 11.63
C ASP A 4 1.10 0.02 10.38
N ARG A 5 2.04 -0.93 10.51
CA ARG A 5 3.01 -1.30 9.46
C ARG A 5 2.54 -2.50 8.64
N ARG A 6 1.27 -2.89 8.73
CA ARG A 6 0.77 -4.02 7.95
C ARG A 6 0.79 -3.65 6.48
N GLN A 7 1.25 -4.58 5.65
CA GLN A 7 1.21 -4.42 4.21
C GLN A 7 -0.25 -4.57 3.76
N ILE A 8 -0.86 -3.46 3.37
CA ILE A 8 -2.18 -3.44 2.75
C ILE A 8 -1.98 -3.69 1.26
N GLN A 9 -2.61 -4.74 0.74
CA GLN A 9 -2.55 -5.09 -0.70
C GLN A 9 -3.76 -4.60 -1.48
N THR A 10 -4.81 -4.15 -0.80
CA THR A 10 -6.06 -3.70 -1.42
C THR A 10 -6.45 -2.34 -0.88
N ALA A 11 -6.66 -1.39 -1.78
CA ALA A 11 -7.20 -0.07 -1.51
C ALA A 11 -8.52 0.11 -2.27
N VAL A 12 -9.23 1.19 -1.99
CA VAL A 12 -10.34 1.67 -2.84
C VAL A 12 -9.99 3.03 -3.43
N LEU A 13 -10.48 3.29 -4.64
CA LEU A 13 -10.22 4.52 -5.39
C LEU A 13 -11.20 5.65 -5.04
N GLY A 14 -10.69 6.88 -4.98
CA GLY A 14 -11.49 8.11 -4.84
C GLY A 14 -11.86 8.45 -3.39
N SER A 15 -12.53 7.54 -2.68
CA SER A 15 -12.95 7.74 -1.29
C SER A 15 -12.99 6.43 -0.50
N ALA A 16 -13.05 6.52 0.84
CA ALA A 16 -13.08 5.37 1.74
C ALA A 16 -14.34 4.50 1.63
N ASP A 17 -15.44 5.07 1.16
CA ASP A 17 -16.76 4.43 0.95
C ASP A 17 -16.96 3.90 -0.47
N SER A 18 -15.96 4.06 -1.36
CA SER A 18 -16.01 3.56 -2.74
C SER A 18 -16.05 2.03 -2.79
N ASP A 19 -16.79 1.51 -3.78
CA ASP A 19 -16.88 0.07 -4.12
C ASP A 19 -15.93 -0.31 -5.26
N ASP A 20 -14.96 0.55 -5.59
CA ASP A 20 -13.97 0.31 -6.63
C ASP A 20 -12.62 -0.13 -6.03
N PRO A 21 -12.40 -1.45 -5.82
CA PRO A 21 -11.19 -1.97 -5.23
C PRO A 21 -10.04 -1.99 -6.23
N LEU A 22 -8.83 -1.77 -5.73
CA LEU A 22 -7.61 -1.83 -6.51
C LEU A 22 -6.51 -2.54 -5.72
N MET A 23 -5.76 -3.41 -6.40
CA MET A 23 -4.58 -4.05 -5.82
C MET A 23 -3.38 -3.11 -5.88
N LEU A 24 -2.71 -2.93 -4.74
CA LEU A 24 -1.47 -2.18 -4.66
C LEU A 24 -0.28 -3.06 -5.07
N PRO A 25 0.66 -2.55 -5.89
CA PRO A 25 1.85 -3.29 -6.28
C PRO A 25 2.73 -3.58 -5.08
N LEU A 26 3.35 -4.76 -5.07
CA LEU A 26 4.29 -5.19 -4.04
C LEU A 26 5.73 -4.82 -4.39
N GLU A 27 6.06 -4.90 -5.67
CA GLU A 27 7.40 -4.67 -6.15
C GLU A 27 7.63 -3.19 -6.46
N ALA A 28 8.80 -2.69 -6.09
CA ALA A 28 9.17 -1.29 -6.32
C ALA A 28 9.18 -0.92 -7.81
N ILE A 29 9.49 -1.88 -8.70
CA ILE A 29 9.48 -1.67 -10.16
C ILE A 29 8.07 -1.46 -10.70
N GLU A 30 7.08 -2.14 -10.15
CA GLU A 30 5.68 -1.98 -10.55
C GLU A 30 5.09 -0.69 -9.98
N LEU A 31 5.60 -0.24 -8.82
CA LEU A 31 5.12 0.96 -8.15
C LEU A 31 5.31 2.23 -8.97
N ASP A 32 6.36 2.35 -9.79
CA ASP A 32 6.59 3.54 -10.61
C ASP A 32 5.53 3.67 -11.71
N ALA A 33 5.34 2.60 -12.50
CA ALA A 33 4.32 2.56 -13.54
C ALA A 33 2.91 2.76 -12.96
N PHE A 34 2.64 2.13 -11.81
CA PHE A 34 1.39 2.29 -11.08
C PHE A 34 1.14 3.75 -10.66
N ARG A 35 2.16 4.43 -10.12
CA ARG A 35 2.04 5.85 -9.72
C ARG A 35 1.78 6.75 -10.92
N HIS A 36 2.34 6.45 -12.07
CA HIS A 36 2.11 7.22 -13.28
C HIS A 36 0.68 7.02 -13.80
N LEU A 37 0.18 5.78 -13.82
CA LEU A 37 -1.19 5.47 -14.24
C LEU A 37 -2.25 6.12 -13.33
N HIS A 38 -1.93 6.30 -12.05
CA HIS A 38 -2.85 6.78 -11.02
C HIS A 38 -2.44 8.12 -10.41
N GLU A 39 -1.77 8.98 -11.19
CA GLU A 39 -1.21 10.24 -10.69
C GLU A 39 -2.27 11.21 -10.12
N SER A 40 -3.50 11.11 -10.63
CA SER A 40 -4.64 11.95 -10.24
C SER A 40 -5.56 11.27 -9.23
N ASP A 41 -5.30 10.00 -8.90
CA ASP A 41 -6.17 9.22 -8.04
C ASP A 41 -5.80 9.35 -6.56
N THR A 42 -6.74 8.99 -5.71
CA THR A 42 -6.51 8.88 -4.27
C THR A 42 -6.90 7.50 -3.78
N PHE A 43 -6.08 6.95 -2.89
CA PHE A 43 -6.24 5.61 -2.37
C PHE A 43 -6.66 5.65 -0.91
N TRP A 44 -7.56 4.74 -0.54
CA TRP A 44 -8.12 4.70 0.80
C TRP A 44 -8.19 3.27 1.33
N CYS A 45 -8.08 3.13 2.66
CA CYS A 45 -8.40 1.89 3.36
C CYS A 45 -9.92 1.73 3.39
N GLY A 46 -10.47 0.96 2.46
CA GLY A 46 -11.91 0.91 2.20
C GLY A 46 -12.75 0.42 3.38
N LEU A 47 -13.79 1.17 3.75
CA LEU A 47 -14.71 0.83 4.83
C LEU A 47 -15.53 -0.42 4.50
N LEU A 48 -15.93 -0.58 3.24
CA LEU A 48 -16.65 -1.76 2.75
C LEU A 48 -15.80 -3.05 2.83
N LEU A 49 -14.48 -2.91 2.86
CA LEU A 49 -13.53 -4.01 3.05
C LEU A 49 -13.23 -4.29 4.53
N GLY A 50 -13.92 -3.62 5.46
CA GLY A 50 -13.63 -3.67 6.90
C GLY A 50 -12.40 -2.83 7.31
N GLY A 51 -11.95 -1.93 6.44
CA GLY A 51 -10.84 -1.02 6.68
C GLY A 51 -11.20 0.17 7.59
N CYS A 52 -10.20 1.00 7.89
CA CYS A 52 -10.35 2.12 8.84
C CYS A 52 -10.73 3.47 8.21
N GLY A 53 -10.85 3.54 6.88
CA GLY A 53 -11.17 4.78 6.15
C GLY A 53 -10.01 5.77 6.02
N GLY A 54 -8.82 5.41 6.47
CA GLY A 54 -7.63 6.26 6.34
C GLY A 54 -7.18 6.39 4.88
N ARG A 55 -6.78 7.61 4.48
CA ARG A 55 -6.13 7.83 3.18
C ARG A 55 -4.76 7.16 3.17
N LEU A 56 -4.52 6.38 2.13
CA LEU A 56 -3.26 5.69 1.89
C LEU A 56 -2.35 6.56 1.04
N THR A 57 -1.06 6.51 1.35
CA THR A 57 -0.01 7.13 0.55
C THR A 57 0.96 6.06 0.12
N THR A 58 1.36 6.06 -1.15
CA THR A 58 2.41 5.17 -1.63
C THR A 58 3.76 5.63 -1.06
N LYS A 59 4.35 4.81 -0.19
CA LYS A 59 5.71 5.03 0.33
C LYS A 59 6.63 3.97 -0.26
N LEU A 60 7.53 4.39 -1.14
CA LEU A 60 8.57 3.51 -1.68
C LEU A 60 9.61 3.28 -0.57
N TYR A 61 9.53 2.13 0.10
CA TYR A 61 10.61 1.69 1.00
C TYR A 61 11.74 1.18 0.12
N THR A 62 12.69 2.05 -0.23
CA THR A 62 13.95 1.66 -0.89
C THR A 62 14.88 0.88 0.04
N ASP A 63 14.59 0.89 1.35
CA ASP A 63 15.29 0.10 2.34
C ASP A 63 14.71 -1.32 2.36
N ARG A 64 15.29 -2.23 1.59
CA ARG A 64 15.22 -3.65 1.94
C ARG A 64 15.86 -3.77 3.32
N ALA A 65 15.06 -3.92 4.37
CA ALA A 65 15.56 -4.48 5.61
C ALA A 65 16.09 -5.88 5.25
N CYS A 66 17.40 -5.97 5.05
CA CYS A 66 18.09 -7.20 4.73
C CYS A 66 17.93 -8.10 5.96
N SER A 67 16.97 -9.03 5.93
CA SER A 67 16.89 -10.10 6.90
C SER A 67 17.99 -11.11 6.58
N LEU A 68 19.24 -10.73 6.87
CA LEU A 68 20.35 -11.68 7.00
C LEU A 68 20.11 -12.50 8.27
N SER A 69 19.20 -13.48 8.18
CA SER A 69 19.17 -14.59 9.12
C SER A 69 20.31 -15.55 8.76
N SER A 70 21.55 -15.13 9.07
CA SER A 70 22.67 -16.04 9.20
C SER A 70 22.56 -16.72 10.56
N SER A 71 21.82 -17.83 10.64
CA SER A 71 22.00 -18.81 11.70
C SER A 71 23.16 -19.72 11.29
N ALA A 72 24.37 -19.31 11.65
CA ALA A 72 25.51 -20.21 11.78
C ALA A 72 25.63 -20.57 13.26
N SER A 73 25.25 -21.81 13.60
CA SER A 73 25.62 -22.52 14.83
C SER A 73 25.60 -24.01 14.55
#